data_AF-A0A4Q5SSK1-F1
#
_entry.id   AF-A0A4Q5SSK1-F1
#
_cell.length_a   1.000
_cell.length_b   1.000
_cell.length_c   1.000
_cell.angle_alpha   90.00
_cell.angle_beta   90.00
_cell.angle_gamma   90.00
#
_symmetry.space_group_name_H-M   'P 1'
#
loop_
_entity.id
_entity.type
_entity.pdbx_description
1 polymer ?
#
loop_
_entity_poly.entity_id
_entity_poly.type
_entity_poly.pdbx_seq_one_letter_code
_entity_poly.pdbx_strand_id
1 'polypeptide(L)'
;DSVYLPAAPAAAGLLLVLEALALLQPETQATPLAAIAATLLFALPGHLLALRARSWSTVALLGTAGPLLVAHATAPSLLADWNWGLLEIAAATAVASLAWRLRSIEDSPPLTAATALAGFLAALGMAQFVSADWLAVPLVLVMAGLAAWARFARAPTLFELPAYPFMAALVAAGWPLVEFANLILVSLTDERLPYRMLPDLGDALRLLALPTILALALLTDPRQYARVRRFIAAVAVTAAVLLLYTLAKQPLAIATPERFIALGFIERALLTQACLAAGWLLLRRTSLHALGKALLLLGIARFVWFDLLLLNPAIQPQSVGGIPLLNAATLHAALAALWLWTLPPGRTTRAAAAFFTLVAVAATVRHAAHGDLLTGPITTAENTGYSAALLGVSLFWLWRGITAAKHDLRVAGLILLTLVTFKVFLIDAAALDGVLRILSFLGLGIALIAIGWAYNRFLGKSTAA
;
A
#
# COMPACT_ATOMS: atom_id res chain seq x y z
N ASP A 1 23.78 -43.86 -25.02
CA ASP A 1 22.95 -43.45 -26.18
C ASP A 1 22.02 -42.31 -25.87
N SER A 2 22.16 -41.22 -26.63
CA SER A 2 21.23 -40.09 -26.65
C SER A 2 19.84 -40.47 -27.15
N VAL A 3 19.72 -41.59 -27.88
CA VAL A 3 18.47 -42.07 -28.51
C VAL A 3 17.45 -42.58 -27.46
N TYR A 4 17.89 -43.33 -26.46
CA TYR A 4 16.99 -43.94 -25.45
C TYR A 4 16.95 -43.18 -24.12
N LEU A 5 17.85 -42.22 -23.94
CA LEU A 5 17.95 -41.41 -22.73
C LEU A 5 16.66 -40.65 -22.35
N PRO A 6 15.83 -40.17 -23.30
CA PRO A 6 14.54 -39.55 -23.00
C PRO A 6 13.48 -40.53 -22.47
N ALA A 7 13.65 -41.84 -22.66
CA ALA A 7 12.69 -42.84 -22.15
C ALA A 7 12.73 -42.95 -20.61
N ALA A 8 13.88 -42.69 -19.99
CA ALA A 8 14.04 -42.77 -18.54
C ALA A 8 13.16 -41.77 -17.76
N PRO A 9 13.17 -40.45 -18.06
CA PRO A 9 12.25 -39.52 -17.38
C PRO A 9 10.78 -39.79 -17.73
N ALA A 10 10.46 -40.29 -18.93
CA ALA A 10 9.11 -40.69 -19.29
C ALA A 10 8.62 -41.90 -18.47
N ALA A 11 9.48 -42.90 -18.28
CA ALA A 11 9.20 -44.06 -17.42
C ALA A 11 9.02 -43.65 -15.95
N ALA A 12 9.87 -42.75 -15.44
CA ALA A 12 9.69 -42.17 -14.11
C ALA A 12 8.33 -41.45 -14.00
N GLY A 13 7.98 -40.62 -14.98
CA GLY A 13 6.69 -39.93 -15.01
C GLY A 13 5.48 -40.87 -15.03
N LEU A 14 5.51 -41.92 -15.86
CA LEU A 14 4.47 -42.95 -15.88
C LEU A 14 4.34 -43.66 -14.53
N LEU A 15 5.47 -43.99 -13.90
CA LEU A 15 5.47 -44.64 -12.60
C LEU A 15 4.84 -43.74 -11.52
N LEU A 16 5.11 -42.44 -11.51
CA LEU A 16 4.48 -41.51 -10.55
C LEU A 16 2.97 -41.46 -10.70
N VAL A 17 2.45 -41.55 -11.93
CA VAL A 17 1.01 -41.64 -12.19
C VAL A 17 0.45 -42.96 -11.65
N LEU A 18 1.12 -44.08 -11.89
CA LEU A 18 0.71 -45.39 -11.39
C LEU A 18 0.74 -45.46 -9.86
N GLU A 19 1.74 -44.86 -9.23
CA GLU A 19 1.86 -44.74 -7.78
C GLU A 19 0.70 -43.94 -7.20
N ALA A 20 0.39 -42.77 -7.77
CA ALA A 20 -0.75 -41.96 -7.34
C ALA A 20 -2.06 -42.74 -7.44
N LEU A 21 -2.30 -43.42 -8.57
CA LEU A 21 -3.50 -44.23 -8.78
C LEU A 21 -3.59 -45.39 -7.80
N ALA A 22 -2.47 -46.06 -7.49
CA ALA A 22 -2.42 -47.17 -6.56
C ALA A 22 -2.64 -46.73 -5.11
N LEU A 23 -2.16 -45.54 -4.72
CA LEU A 23 -2.37 -44.99 -3.38
C LEU A 23 -3.80 -44.48 -3.14
N LEU A 24 -4.55 -44.20 -4.21
CA LEU A 24 -5.96 -43.84 -4.14
C LEU A 24 -6.90 -45.06 -4.03
N GLN A 25 -6.39 -46.28 -4.22
CA GLN A 25 -7.20 -47.50 -4.08
C GLN A 25 -7.44 -47.85 -2.60
N PRO A 26 -8.53 -48.57 -2.26
CA PRO A 26 -8.79 -49.01 -0.90
C PRO A 26 -7.72 -49.97 -0.33
N GLU A 27 -7.11 -50.78 -1.20
CA GLU A 27 -6.04 -51.71 -0.83
C GLU A 27 -4.67 -51.14 -1.20
N THR A 28 -3.95 -50.62 -0.22
CA THR A 28 -2.64 -49.95 -0.43
C THR A 28 -1.45 -50.73 0.12
N GLN A 29 -1.63 -51.96 0.62
CA GLN A 29 -0.60 -52.66 1.41
C GLN A 29 0.76 -52.82 0.70
N ALA A 30 0.77 -53.03 -0.61
CA ALA A 30 2.01 -53.18 -1.39
C ALA A 30 2.58 -51.84 -1.92
N THR A 31 1.78 -50.77 -1.91
CA THR A 31 2.09 -49.52 -2.62
C THR A 31 3.23 -48.71 -1.96
N PRO A 32 3.34 -48.59 -0.62
CA PRO A 32 4.49 -47.93 0.01
C PRO A 32 5.83 -48.62 -0.28
N LEU A 33 5.85 -49.95 -0.33
CA LEU A 33 7.06 -50.72 -0.68
C LEU A 33 7.45 -50.48 -2.14
N ALA A 34 6.46 -50.43 -3.04
CA ALA A 34 6.67 -50.10 -4.45
C ALA A 34 7.22 -48.67 -4.64
N ALA A 35 6.72 -47.69 -3.86
CA ALA A 35 7.22 -46.31 -3.86
C ALA A 35 8.69 -46.22 -3.42
N ILE A 36 9.09 -46.96 -2.37
CA ILE A 36 10.49 -47.04 -1.93
C ILE A 36 11.36 -47.68 -3.02
N ALA A 37 10.91 -48.81 -3.59
CA ALA A 37 11.63 -49.48 -4.66
C ALA A 37 11.80 -48.58 -5.89
N ALA A 38 10.76 -47.85 -6.27
CA ALA A 38 10.79 -46.89 -7.36
C ALA A 38 11.74 -45.71 -7.08
N THR A 39 11.71 -45.17 -5.86
CA THR A 39 12.63 -44.13 -5.41
C THR A 39 14.06 -44.60 -5.59
N LEU A 40 14.41 -45.79 -5.10
CA LEU A 40 15.76 -46.34 -5.26
C LEU A 40 16.12 -46.59 -6.73
N LEU A 41 15.19 -47.12 -7.52
CA LEU A 41 15.40 -47.44 -8.93
C LEU A 41 15.74 -46.20 -9.79
N PHE A 42 15.11 -45.05 -9.52
CA PHE A 42 15.34 -43.84 -10.29
C PHE A 42 16.34 -42.88 -9.63
N ALA A 43 16.28 -42.69 -8.31
CA ALA A 43 17.16 -41.77 -7.60
C ALA A 43 18.64 -42.21 -7.68
N LEU A 44 18.96 -43.48 -7.47
CA LEU A 44 20.35 -43.95 -7.47
C LEU A 44 21.05 -43.74 -8.83
N PRO A 45 20.59 -44.30 -9.96
CA PRO A 45 21.25 -44.09 -11.24
C PRO A 45 21.16 -42.62 -11.67
N GLY A 46 20.07 -41.93 -11.36
CA GLY A 46 19.93 -40.49 -11.59
C GLY A 46 21.04 -39.69 -10.92
N HIS A 47 21.23 -39.87 -9.60
CA HIS A 47 22.26 -39.15 -8.83
C HIS A 47 23.68 -39.54 -9.24
N LEU A 48 23.94 -40.79 -9.64
CA LEU A 48 25.27 -41.25 -10.08
C LEU A 48 25.64 -40.69 -11.47
N LEU A 49 24.67 -40.58 -12.37
CA LEU A 49 24.90 -40.21 -13.77
C LEU A 49 24.52 -38.76 -14.11
N ALA A 50 24.05 -37.99 -13.13
CA ALA A 50 23.51 -36.63 -13.34
C ALA A 50 24.45 -35.65 -14.05
N LEU A 51 25.77 -35.79 -13.88
CA LEU A 51 26.77 -34.93 -14.55
C LEU A 51 27.02 -35.31 -16.01
N ARG A 52 26.55 -36.48 -16.46
CA ARG A 52 26.77 -36.96 -17.84
C ARG A 52 25.76 -36.40 -18.84
N ALA A 53 24.51 -36.16 -18.41
CA ALA A 53 23.47 -35.62 -19.28
C ALA A 53 22.32 -35.00 -18.46
N ARG A 54 21.64 -34.02 -19.06
CA ARG A 54 20.49 -33.33 -18.43
C ARG A 54 19.36 -34.28 -18.04
N SER A 55 19.05 -35.29 -18.86
CA SER A 55 18.01 -36.27 -18.54
C SER A 55 18.30 -37.06 -17.26
N TRP A 56 19.57 -37.37 -16.96
CA TRP A 56 19.91 -38.04 -15.70
C TRP A 56 19.67 -37.16 -14.49
N SER A 57 19.91 -35.84 -14.61
CA SER A 57 19.51 -34.89 -13.57
C SER A 57 17.99 -34.85 -13.39
N THR A 58 17.21 -34.91 -14.48
CA THR A 58 15.75 -35.00 -14.40
C THR A 58 15.30 -36.29 -13.71
N VAL A 59 15.90 -37.42 -14.06
CA VAL A 59 15.61 -38.73 -13.43
C VAL A 59 15.99 -38.71 -11.94
N ALA A 60 17.09 -38.06 -11.56
CA ALA A 60 17.47 -37.87 -10.16
C ALA A 60 16.42 -37.06 -9.38
N LEU A 61 15.96 -35.94 -9.95
CA LEU A 61 14.96 -35.07 -9.32
C LEU A 61 13.60 -35.77 -9.20
N LEU A 62 13.12 -36.40 -10.28
CA LEU A 62 11.87 -37.15 -10.30
C LEU A 62 11.92 -38.38 -9.38
N GLY A 63 13.02 -39.12 -9.39
CA GLY A 63 13.18 -40.32 -8.57
C GLY A 63 13.27 -40.01 -7.08
N THR A 64 13.93 -38.93 -6.70
CA THR A 64 14.11 -38.56 -5.29
C THR A 64 12.87 -37.88 -4.70
N ALA A 65 12.25 -36.95 -5.44
CA ALA A 65 11.12 -36.17 -4.93
C ALA A 65 9.76 -36.72 -5.34
N GLY A 66 9.65 -37.33 -6.53
CA GLY A 66 8.39 -37.71 -7.13
C GLY A 66 7.58 -38.67 -6.26
N PRO A 67 8.09 -39.87 -5.94
CA PRO A 67 7.34 -40.84 -5.14
C PRO A 67 6.97 -40.27 -3.77
N LEU A 68 7.92 -39.59 -3.13
CA LEU A 68 7.71 -38.97 -1.83
C LEU A 68 6.57 -37.93 -1.84
N LEU A 69 6.58 -37.02 -2.81
CA LEU A 69 5.57 -35.97 -2.93
C LEU A 69 4.21 -36.51 -3.34
N VAL A 70 4.18 -37.51 -4.24
CA VAL A 70 2.94 -38.21 -4.61
C VAL A 70 2.36 -38.88 -3.39
N ALA A 71 3.16 -39.66 -2.65
CA ALA A 71 2.69 -40.40 -1.50
C ALA A 71 2.18 -39.50 -0.38
N HIS A 72 2.89 -38.41 -0.07
CA HIS A 72 2.43 -37.44 0.93
C HIS A 72 1.14 -36.74 0.49
N ALA A 73 1.01 -36.37 -0.78
CA ALA A 73 -0.18 -35.68 -1.28
C ALA A 73 -1.43 -36.58 -1.35
N THR A 74 -1.27 -37.85 -1.75
CA THR A 74 -2.43 -38.75 -1.95
C THR A 74 -2.79 -39.55 -0.71
N ALA A 75 -1.81 -39.85 0.15
CA ALA A 75 -1.99 -40.71 1.31
C ALA A 75 -1.20 -40.19 2.53
N PRO A 76 -1.50 -38.98 3.02
CA PRO A 76 -0.78 -38.36 4.13
C PRO A 76 -0.84 -39.20 5.42
N SER A 77 -1.89 -40.01 5.60
CA SER A 77 -2.06 -40.89 6.76
C SER A 77 -1.15 -42.11 6.78
N LEU A 78 -0.35 -42.37 5.74
CA LEU A 78 0.59 -43.50 5.70
C LEU A 78 1.67 -43.40 6.78
N LEU A 79 2.07 -42.17 7.11
CA LEU A 79 3.11 -41.87 8.08
C LEU A 79 2.63 -40.72 8.98
N ALA A 80 3.13 -40.69 10.20
CA ALA A 80 2.97 -39.51 11.05
C ALA A 80 3.74 -38.31 10.47
N ASP A 81 3.27 -37.09 10.72
CA ASP A 81 3.82 -35.84 10.18
C ASP A 81 5.34 -35.72 10.38
N TRP A 82 5.86 -36.11 11.56
CA TRP A 82 7.30 -36.06 11.84
C TRP A 82 8.12 -36.99 10.91
N ASN A 83 7.57 -38.14 10.52
CA ASN A 83 8.22 -39.06 9.60
C ASN A 83 8.24 -38.50 8.17
N TRP A 84 7.13 -37.87 7.73
CA TRP A 84 7.12 -37.13 6.48
C TRP A 84 8.19 -36.03 6.48
N GLY A 85 8.25 -35.27 7.57
CA GLY A 85 9.23 -34.21 7.74
C GLY A 85 10.68 -34.69 7.60
N LEU A 86 11.02 -35.82 8.23
CA LEU A 86 12.35 -36.42 8.13
C LEU A 86 12.67 -36.91 6.71
N LEU A 87 11.73 -37.57 6.04
CA LEU A 87 11.93 -38.06 4.67
C LEU A 87 12.09 -36.91 3.69
N GLU A 88 11.32 -35.83 3.85
CA GLU A 88 11.41 -34.63 3.00
C GLU A 88 12.70 -33.86 3.21
N ILE A 89 13.19 -33.75 4.45
CA ILE A 89 14.50 -33.18 4.74
C ILE A 89 15.63 -34.06 4.17
N ALA A 90 15.51 -35.39 4.25
CA ALA A 90 16.48 -36.31 3.66
C ALA A 90 16.51 -36.17 2.12
N ALA A 91 15.34 -36.12 1.48
CA ALA A 91 15.20 -35.88 0.05
C ALA A 91 15.74 -34.50 -0.35
N ALA A 92 15.44 -33.45 0.42
CA ALA A 92 15.98 -32.11 0.23
C ALA A 92 17.50 -32.12 0.28
N THR A 93 18.09 -32.84 1.23
CA THR A 93 19.55 -32.97 1.37
C THR A 93 20.16 -33.72 0.18
N ALA A 94 19.54 -34.79 -0.27
CA ALA A 94 19.96 -35.53 -1.46
C ALA A 94 19.93 -34.62 -2.70
N VAL A 95 18.84 -33.89 -2.93
CA VAL A 95 18.70 -32.95 -4.05
C VAL A 95 19.66 -31.76 -3.92
N ALA A 96 19.89 -31.23 -2.72
CA ALA A 96 20.88 -30.19 -2.47
C ALA A 96 22.31 -30.66 -2.78
N SER A 97 22.65 -31.91 -2.48
CA SER A 97 23.94 -32.51 -2.86
C SER A 97 24.10 -32.61 -4.39
N LEU A 98 23.00 -32.79 -5.12
CA LEU A 98 23.00 -32.76 -6.58
C LEU A 98 23.19 -31.32 -7.08
N ALA A 99 22.47 -30.34 -6.54
CA ALA A 99 22.67 -28.92 -6.86
C ALA A 99 24.12 -28.48 -6.58
N TRP A 100 24.71 -28.94 -5.48
CA TRP A 100 26.12 -28.71 -5.16
C TRP A 100 27.03 -29.25 -6.27
N ARG A 101 26.86 -30.49 -6.71
CA ARG A 101 27.66 -31.09 -7.79
C ARG A 101 27.46 -30.40 -9.13
N LEU A 102 26.25 -29.93 -9.43
CA LEU A 102 25.91 -29.22 -10.66
C LEU A 102 26.47 -27.79 -10.70
N ARG A 103 26.86 -27.20 -9.57
CA ARG A 103 27.35 -25.80 -9.51
C ARG A 103 28.58 -25.52 -10.38
N SER A 104 29.38 -26.55 -10.68
CA SER A 104 30.58 -26.42 -11.52
C SER A 104 30.25 -26.32 -13.01
N ILE A 105 29.04 -26.74 -13.38
CA ILE A 105 28.48 -26.58 -14.72
C ILE A 105 27.77 -25.22 -14.67
N GLU A 106 28.25 -24.25 -15.45
CA GLU A 106 27.71 -22.87 -15.52
C GLU A 106 26.18 -22.79 -15.54
N ASP A 107 25.62 -21.62 -15.20
CA ASP A 107 24.18 -21.32 -15.04
C ASP A 107 23.25 -22.16 -15.94
N SER A 108 22.79 -23.30 -15.40
CA SER A 108 22.13 -24.35 -16.18
C SER A 108 20.75 -24.68 -15.59
N PRO A 109 19.75 -25.00 -16.44
CA PRO A 109 18.41 -25.36 -15.96
C PRO A 109 18.39 -26.49 -14.91
N PRO A 110 19.23 -27.54 -15.00
CA PRO A 110 19.32 -28.56 -13.94
C PRO A 110 19.73 -28.01 -12.57
N LEU A 111 20.66 -27.05 -12.52
CA LEU A 111 21.09 -26.44 -11.26
C LEU A 111 19.92 -25.66 -10.63
N THR A 112 19.20 -24.88 -11.43
CA THR A 112 18.03 -24.12 -10.99
C THR A 112 16.93 -25.06 -10.49
N ALA A 113 16.61 -26.12 -11.25
CA ALA A 113 15.59 -27.10 -10.88
C ALA A 113 15.95 -27.85 -9.60
N ALA A 114 17.20 -28.33 -9.47
CA ALA A 114 17.67 -28.99 -8.25
C ALA A 114 17.64 -28.06 -7.04
N THR A 115 18.09 -26.82 -7.20
CA THR A 115 18.07 -25.83 -6.12
C THR A 115 16.64 -25.50 -5.67
N ALA A 116 15.73 -25.27 -6.63
CA ALA A 116 14.34 -24.96 -6.34
C ALA A 116 13.64 -26.14 -5.64
N LEU A 117 13.84 -27.37 -6.14
CA LEU A 117 13.24 -28.56 -5.55
C LEU A 117 13.79 -28.88 -4.16
N ALA A 118 15.09 -28.69 -3.94
CA ALA A 118 15.69 -28.81 -2.61
C ALA A 118 15.09 -27.80 -1.63
N GLY A 119 14.93 -26.54 -2.05
CA GLY A 119 14.27 -25.51 -1.24
C GLY A 119 12.81 -25.85 -0.93
N PHE A 120 12.06 -26.34 -1.92
CA PHE A 120 10.67 -26.76 -1.74
C PHE A 120 10.54 -27.93 -0.75
N LEU A 121 11.31 -29.01 -0.94
CA LEU A 121 11.30 -30.16 -0.02
C LEU A 121 11.77 -29.77 1.39
N ALA A 122 12.77 -28.89 1.49
CA ALA A 122 13.21 -28.38 2.79
C ALA A 122 12.09 -27.59 3.49
N ALA A 123 11.35 -26.75 2.76
CA ALA A 123 10.23 -26.00 3.32
C ALA A 123 9.10 -26.94 3.77
N LEU A 124 8.74 -27.91 2.92
CA LEU A 124 7.69 -28.90 3.20
C LEU A 124 8.05 -29.75 4.41
N GLY A 125 9.29 -30.25 4.47
CA GLY A 125 9.77 -31.08 5.56
C GLY A 125 9.89 -30.33 6.87
N MET A 126 10.43 -29.10 6.86
CA MET A 126 10.48 -28.27 8.07
C MET A 126 9.08 -27.85 8.55
N ALA A 127 8.10 -27.69 7.65
CA ALA A 127 6.73 -27.35 8.00
C ALA A 127 6.05 -28.43 8.87
N GLN A 128 6.46 -29.70 8.76
CA GLN A 128 5.90 -30.80 9.57
C GLN A 128 6.26 -30.70 11.06
N PHE A 129 7.27 -29.90 11.42
CA PHE A 129 7.73 -29.75 12.81
C PHE A 129 7.19 -28.49 13.50
N VAL A 130 6.38 -27.69 12.79
CA VAL A 130 5.82 -26.43 13.30
C VAL A 130 4.31 -26.43 13.14
N SER A 131 3.59 -25.74 14.02
CA SER A 131 2.16 -25.54 13.81
C SER A 131 1.90 -24.59 12.64
N ALA A 132 0.67 -24.59 12.14
CA ALA A 132 0.23 -23.73 11.03
C ALA A 132 0.56 -22.23 11.27
N ASP A 133 0.45 -21.77 12.52
CA ASP A 133 0.72 -20.38 12.93
C ASP A 133 2.19 -19.96 12.76
N TRP A 134 3.10 -20.92 12.62
CA TRP A 134 4.55 -20.70 12.52
C TRP A 134 5.11 -21.09 11.15
N LEU A 135 4.26 -21.34 10.14
CA LEU A 135 4.67 -21.70 8.77
C LEU A 135 5.59 -20.64 8.11
N ALA A 136 5.55 -19.39 8.57
CA ALA A 136 6.48 -18.36 8.12
C ALA A 136 7.95 -18.69 8.44
N VAL A 137 8.23 -19.40 9.54
CA VAL A 137 9.59 -19.74 9.97
C VAL A 137 10.33 -20.63 8.98
N PRO A 138 9.84 -21.83 8.60
CA PRO A 138 10.52 -22.68 7.63
C PRO A 138 10.70 -21.98 6.27
N LEU A 139 9.71 -21.19 5.84
CA LEU A 139 9.77 -20.42 4.60
C LEU A 139 10.86 -19.34 4.64
N VAL A 140 11.01 -18.63 5.76
CA VAL A 140 12.09 -17.65 5.97
C VAL A 140 13.46 -18.31 5.96
N LEU A 141 13.61 -19.47 6.60
CA LEU A 141 14.87 -20.23 6.62
C LEU A 141 15.26 -20.67 5.20
N VAL A 142 14.30 -21.21 4.43
CA VAL A 142 14.54 -21.58 3.03
C VAL A 142 14.82 -20.36 2.17
N MET A 143 14.11 -19.25 2.35
CA MET A 143 14.38 -18.00 1.65
C MET A 143 15.81 -17.51 1.89
N ALA A 144 16.25 -17.48 3.15
CA ALA A 144 17.62 -17.11 3.52
C ALA A 144 18.65 -18.08 2.92
N GLY A 145 18.39 -19.38 3.01
CA GLY A 145 19.25 -20.44 2.46
C GLY A 145 19.42 -20.33 0.95
N LEU A 146 18.33 -20.14 0.20
CA LEU A 146 18.35 -19.94 -1.25
C LEU A 146 19.09 -18.67 -1.64
N ALA A 147 18.89 -17.58 -0.90
CA ALA A 147 19.57 -16.31 -1.16
C ALA A 147 21.09 -16.41 -0.91
N ALA A 148 21.49 -17.10 0.17
CA ALA A 148 22.89 -17.37 0.47
C ALA A 148 23.53 -18.32 -0.56
N TRP A 149 22.80 -19.35 -0.96
CA TRP A 149 23.23 -20.29 -1.99
C TRP A 149 23.43 -19.61 -3.35
N ALA A 150 22.51 -18.75 -3.77
CA ALA A 150 22.64 -17.98 -5.01
C ALA A 150 23.93 -17.13 -5.03
N ARG A 151 24.28 -16.51 -3.89
CA ARG A 151 25.54 -15.76 -3.75
C ARG A 151 26.76 -16.65 -3.83
N PHE A 152 26.72 -17.83 -3.21
CA PHE A 152 27.82 -18.78 -3.22
C PHE A 152 28.04 -19.42 -4.60
N ALA A 153 26.97 -19.91 -5.23
CA ALA A 153 27.01 -20.55 -6.54
C ALA A 153 27.25 -19.56 -7.70
N ARG A 154 27.00 -18.25 -7.48
CA ARG A 154 27.21 -17.17 -8.45
C ARG A 154 26.47 -17.34 -9.78
N ALA A 155 25.38 -18.11 -9.78
CA ALA A 155 24.54 -18.32 -10.97
C ALA A 155 23.38 -17.31 -11.00
N PRO A 156 23.27 -16.46 -12.04
CA PRO A 156 22.22 -15.45 -12.17
C PRO A 156 20.79 -15.96 -11.99
N THR A 157 20.45 -17.14 -12.54
CA THR A 157 19.08 -17.68 -12.41
C THR A 157 18.67 -17.99 -10.97
N LEU A 158 19.63 -18.30 -10.09
CA LEU A 158 19.34 -18.67 -8.69
C LEU A 158 18.90 -17.48 -7.84
N PHE A 159 19.24 -16.26 -8.23
CA PHE A 159 18.83 -15.05 -7.52
C PHE A 159 17.32 -14.78 -7.59
N GLU A 160 16.60 -15.43 -8.51
CA GLU A 160 15.13 -15.35 -8.58
C GLU A 160 14.45 -16.25 -7.53
N LEU A 161 15.11 -17.34 -7.12
CA LEU A 161 14.51 -18.39 -6.28
C LEU A 161 14.00 -17.95 -4.90
N PRO A 162 14.64 -17.00 -4.18
CA PRO A 162 14.12 -16.50 -2.91
C PRO A 162 12.73 -15.86 -3.00
N ALA A 163 12.26 -15.50 -4.22
CA ALA A 163 10.90 -15.00 -4.42
C ALA A 163 9.83 -16.06 -4.08
N TYR A 164 10.07 -17.34 -4.38
CA TYR A 164 9.08 -18.39 -4.17
C TYR A 164 8.68 -18.60 -2.71
N PRO A 165 9.61 -18.81 -1.75
CA PRO A 165 9.26 -18.93 -0.34
C PRO A 165 8.68 -17.62 0.23
N PHE A 166 9.06 -16.46 -0.28
CA PHE A 166 8.40 -15.19 0.10
C PHE A 166 6.92 -15.19 -0.32
N MET A 167 6.63 -15.53 -1.57
CA MET A 167 5.26 -15.62 -2.06
C MET A 167 4.45 -16.70 -1.33
N ALA A 168 5.06 -17.85 -1.03
CA ALA A 168 4.43 -18.88 -0.22
C ALA A 168 4.12 -18.37 1.20
N ALA A 169 4.98 -17.54 1.79
CA ALA A 169 4.72 -16.96 3.11
C ALA A 169 3.54 -15.97 3.08
N LEU A 170 3.37 -15.24 1.97
CA LEU A 170 2.18 -14.39 1.78
C LEU A 170 0.91 -15.22 1.61
N VAL A 171 0.99 -16.37 0.92
CA VAL A 171 -0.15 -17.30 0.80
C VAL A 171 -0.51 -17.88 2.17
N ALA A 172 0.48 -18.27 2.98
CA ALA A 172 0.27 -18.72 4.36
C ALA A 172 -0.35 -17.61 5.24
N ALA A 173 0.02 -16.35 4.99
CA ALA A 173 -0.59 -15.17 5.60
C ALA A 173 -1.90 -14.71 4.93
N GLY A 174 -2.56 -15.57 4.14
CA GLY A 174 -3.72 -15.21 3.34
C GLY A 174 -4.85 -14.60 4.15
N TRP A 175 -5.10 -15.09 5.37
CA TRP A 175 -6.16 -14.58 6.23
C TRP A 175 -5.91 -13.13 6.71
N PRO A 176 -4.78 -12.80 7.36
CA PRO A 176 -4.43 -11.41 7.65
C PRO A 176 -4.45 -10.49 6.42
N LEU A 177 -4.05 -10.98 5.24
CA LEU A 177 -4.07 -10.18 4.01
C LEU A 177 -5.50 -9.88 3.53
N VAL A 178 -6.44 -10.82 3.69
CA VAL A 178 -7.86 -10.59 3.42
C VAL A 178 -8.44 -9.58 4.42
N GLU A 179 -8.09 -9.67 5.70
CA GLU A 179 -8.51 -8.69 6.72
C GLU A 179 -8.00 -7.29 6.39
N PHE A 180 -6.74 -7.14 5.96
CA PHE A 180 -6.22 -5.87 5.47
C PHE A 180 -6.97 -5.36 4.23
N ALA A 181 -7.27 -6.24 3.27
CA ALA A 181 -8.04 -5.86 2.08
C ALA A 181 -9.46 -5.38 2.45
N ASN A 182 -10.10 -6.08 3.39
CA ASN A 182 -11.42 -5.72 3.91
C ASN A 182 -11.38 -4.39 4.66
N LEU A 183 -10.40 -4.19 5.54
CA LEU A 183 -10.14 -2.91 6.22
C LEU A 183 -10.03 -1.77 5.21
N ILE A 184 -9.22 -1.92 4.15
CA ILE A 184 -9.05 -0.90 3.13
C ILE A 184 -10.39 -0.60 2.45
N LEU A 185 -11.10 -1.63 2.00
CA LEU A 185 -12.35 -1.46 1.27
C LEU A 185 -13.44 -0.80 2.14
N VAL A 186 -13.65 -1.30 3.35
CA VAL A 186 -14.67 -0.79 4.27
C VAL A 186 -14.30 0.61 4.77
N SER A 187 -13.01 0.92 4.95
CA SER A 187 -12.59 2.28 5.30
C SER A 187 -13.00 3.32 4.26
N LEU A 188 -13.22 2.95 2.99
CA LEU A 188 -13.69 3.89 1.96
C LEU A 188 -15.18 4.27 2.14
N THR A 189 -15.89 3.65 3.08
CA THR A 189 -17.31 3.90 3.42
C THR A 189 -17.43 4.60 4.79
N ASP A 190 -18.62 4.83 5.33
CA ASP A 190 -18.84 5.57 6.60
C ASP A 190 -18.40 4.80 7.87
N GLU A 191 -17.42 3.90 7.75
CA GLU A 191 -16.88 3.15 8.89
C GLU A 191 -16.06 4.07 9.80
N ARG A 192 -16.48 4.15 11.06
CA ARG A 192 -15.90 5.07 12.06
C ARG A 192 -14.85 4.39 12.91
N LEU A 193 -14.86 3.06 13.00
CA LEU A 193 -14.01 2.28 13.88
C LEU A 193 -13.15 1.26 13.10
N PRO A 194 -12.34 1.69 12.11
CA PRO A 194 -11.52 0.79 11.30
C PRO A 194 -10.50 0.00 12.15
N TYR A 195 -10.18 0.47 13.36
CA TYR A 195 -9.33 -0.29 14.29
C TYR A 195 -9.87 -1.70 14.57
N ARG A 196 -11.18 -1.89 14.64
CA ARG A 196 -11.80 -3.20 14.91
C ARG A 196 -11.68 -4.20 13.76
N MET A 197 -11.30 -3.71 12.59
CA MET A 197 -11.11 -4.51 11.38
C MET A 197 -9.64 -4.85 11.12
N LEU A 198 -8.74 -4.38 11.98
CA LEU A 198 -7.33 -4.77 11.89
C LEU A 198 -7.20 -6.28 12.15
N PRO A 199 -6.28 -6.95 11.43
CA PRO A 199 -5.94 -8.32 11.78
C PRO A 199 -5.38 -8.37 13.20
N ASP A 200 -5.49 -9.54 13.83
CA ASP A 200 -4.82 -9.78 15.11
C ASP A 200 -3.33 -9.44 15.00
N LEU A 201 -2.84 -8.66 15.96
CA LEU A 201 -1.46 -8.18 15.93
C LEU A 201 -0.46 -9.34 16.01
N GLY A 202 -0.75 -10.34 16.86
CA GLY A 202 0.10 -11.50 17.05
C GLY A 202 0.19 -12.32 15.77
N ASP A 203 -0.91 -12.53 15.08
CA ASP A 203 -0.96 -13.30 13.83
C ASP A 203 -0.32 -12.56 12.67
N ALA A 204 -0.60 -11.25 12.52
CA ALA A 204 0.04 -10.42 11.51
C ALA A 204 1.57 -10.38 11.71
N LEU A 205 2.05 -10.23 12.95
CA LEU A 205 3.49 -10.24 13.23
C LEU A 205 4.11 -11.63 13.01
N ARG A 206 3.50 -12.70 13.51
CA ARG A 206 4.01 -14.07 13.35
C ARG A 206 4.14 -14.47 11.88
N LEU A 207 3.13 -14.17 11.07
CA LEU A 207 3.07 -14.65 9.68
C LEU A 207 3.76 -13.71 8.68
N LEU A 208 3.73 -12.38 8.87
CA LEU A 208 4.24 -11.43 7.88
C LEU A 208 5.55 -10.74 8.26
N ALA A 209 5.88 -10.57 9.55
CA ALA A 209 7.02 -9.73 9.92
C ALA A 209 8.36 -10.29 9.45
N LEU A 210 8.67 -11.54 9.78
CA LEU A 210 9.95 -12.16 9.39
C LEU A 210 10.13 -12.29 7.87
N PRO A 211 9.14 -12.80 7.09
CA PRO A 211 9.26 -12.82 5.63
C PRO A 211 9.47 -11.44 5.02
N THR A 212 8.74 -10.43 5.52
CA THR A 212 8.84 -9.06 5.00
C THR A 212 10.19 -8.43 5.30
N ILE A 213 10.67 -8.54 6.55
CA ILE A 213 11.98 -8.00 6.96
C ILE A 213 13.09 -8.64 6.14
N LEU A 214 13.08 -9.97 6.01
CA LEU A 214 14.11 -10.65 5.23
C LEU A 214 14.01 -10.30 3.74
N ALA A 215 12.80 -10.16 3.18
CA ALA A 215 12.64 -9.75 1.79
C ALA A 215 13.20 -8.35 1.52
N LEU A 216 12.93 -7.40 2.43
CA LEU A 216 13.51 -6.05 2.37
C LEU A 216 15.04 -6.07 2.56
N ALA A 217 15.55 -6.90 3.47
CA ALA A 217 16.98 -7.04 3.67
C ALA A 217 17.68 -7.62 2.43
N LEU A 218 17.07 -8.60 1.75
CA LEU A 218 17.61 -9.17 0.52
C LEU A 218 17.60 -8.18 -0.65
N LEU A 219 16.68 -7.21 -0.68
CA LEU A 219 16.68 -6.12 -1.66
C LEU A 219 17.90 -5.19 -1.53
N THR A 220 18.70 -5.24 -0.45
CA THR A 220 19.96 -4.48 -0.38
C THR A 220 20.97 -4.94 -1.43
N ASP A 221 20.91 -6.21 -1.84
CA ASP A 221 21.73 -6.78 -2.90
C ASP A 221 21.00 -6.59 -4.25
N PRO A 222 21.57 -5.86 -5.21
CA PRO A 222 20.89 -5.55 -6.49
C PRO A 222 20.65 -6.78 -7.37
N ARG A 223 21.34 -7.89 -7.10
CA ARG A 223 21.19 -9.13 -7.86
C ARG A 223 19.96 -9.93 -7.42
N GLN A 224 19.58 -9.83 -6.14
CA GLN A 224 18.46 -10.58 -5.58
C GLN A 224 17.13 -10.24 -6.23
N TYR A 225 16.31 -11.28 -6.38
CA TYR A 225 15.02 -11.33 -7.07
C TYR A 225 15.07 -11.11 -8.58
N ALA A 226 16.26 -10.86 -9.15
CA ALA A 226 16.50 -10.75 -10.59
C ALA A 226 15.35 -10.02 -11.35
N ARG A 227 14.64 -10.72 -12.23
CA ARG A 227 13.58 -10.17 -13.09
C ARG A 227 12.34 -9.71 -12.32
N VAL A 228 12.02 -10.36 -11.20
CA VAL A 228 10.82 -10.06 -10.40
C VAL A 228 11.10 -9.07 -9.26
N ARG A 229 12.31 -8.52 -9.18
CA ARG A 229 12.75 -7.61 -8.11
C ARG A 229 11.81 -6.45 -7.85
N ARG A 230 11.30 -5.77 -8.90
CA ARG A 230 10.39 -4.63 -8.73
C ARG A 230 9.06 -5.06 -8.10
N PHE A 231 8.54 -6.22 -8.51
CA PHE A 231 7.31 -6.78 -7.96
C PHE A 231 7.50 -7.16 -6.49
N ILE A 232 8.57 -7.91 -6.17
CA ILE A 232 8.88 -8.28 -4.78
C ILE A 232 9.11 -7.05 -3.91
N ALA A 233 9.80 -6.03 -4.41
CA ALA A 233 9.99 -4.78 -3.69
C ALA A 233 8.66 -4.08 -3.40
N ALA A 234 7.76 -3.98 -4.37
CA ALA A 234 6.44 -3.38 -4.16
C ALA A 234 5.66 -4.15 -3.09
N VAL A 235 5.59 -5.49 -3.21
CA VAL A 235 4.85 -6.34 -2.28
C VAL A 235 5.44 -6.29 -0.87
N ALA A 236 6.76 -6.40 -0.72
CA ALA A 236 7.43 -6.32 0.58
C ALA A 236 7.28 -4.95 1.24
N VAL A 237 7.38 -3.85 0.48
CA VAL A 237 7.13 -2.50 1.00
C VAL A 237 5.67 -2.33 1.42
N THR A 238 4.71 -2.83 0.63
CA THR A 238 3.30 -2.79 1.00
C THR A 238 3.04 -3.57 2.29
N ALA A 239 3.54 -4.81 2.41
CA ALA A 239 3.42 -5.61 3.62
C ALA A 239 4.05 -4.91 4.83
N ALA A 240 5.21 -4.26 4.66
CA ALA A 240 5.86 -3.50 5.73
C ALA A 240 5.04 -2.29 6.17
N VAL A 241 4.45 -1.55 5.23
CA VAL A 241 3.56 -0.41 5.54
C VAL A 241 2.31 -0.89 6.28
N LEU A 242 1.71 -2.01 5.89
CA LEU A 242 0.56 -2.59 6.58
C LEU A 242 0.91 -3.01 8.02
N LEU A 243 2.05 -3.67 8.22
CA LEU A 243 2.54 -4.03 9.55
C LEU A 243 2.83 -2.82 10.43
N LEU A 244 3.49 -1.80 9.86
CA LEU A 244 3.75 -0.54 10.56
C LEU A 244 2.45 0.18 10.91
N TYR A 245 1.45 0.14 10.03
CA TYR A 245 0.12 0.69 10.30
C TYR A 245 -0.56 -0.04 11.46
N THR A 246 -0.56 -1.38 11.47
CA THR A 246 -1.13 -2.18 12.57
C THR A 246 -0.44 -1.89 13.90
N LEU A 247 0.89 -1.77 13.89
CA LEU A 247 1.69 -1.42 15.07
C LEU A 247 1.40 0.00 15.57
N ALA A 248 1.37 0.99 14.66
CA ALA A 248 1.10 2.38 15.00
C ALA A 248 -0.31 2.58 15.58
N LYS A 249 -1.27 1.74 15.17
CA LYS A 249 -2.64 1.77 15.65
C LYS A 249 -2.83 1.22 17.06
N GLN A 250 -1.90 0.43 17.60
CA GLN A 250 -2.01 -0.15 18.95
C GLN A 250 -2.09 0.91 20.06
N PRO A 251 -1.12 1.85 20.21
CA PRO A 251 -1.19 2.88 21.25
C PRO A 251 -2.30 3.91 21.00
N LEU A 252 -2.75 4.05 19.75
CA LEU A 252 -3.77 5.01 19.31
C LEU A 252 -5.12 4.36 19.06
N ALA A 253 -5.40 3.23 19.71
CA ALA A 253 -6.61 2.43 19.45
C ALA A 253 -7.89 3.28 19.58
N ILE A 254 -8.56 3.50 18.45
CA ILE A 254 -9.90 4.11 18.37
C ILE A 254 -10.92 2.99 18.27
N ALA A 255 -11.17 2.34 19.40
CA ALA A 255 -12.06 1.19 19.49
C ALA A 255 -13.47 1.52 19.96
N THR A 256 -13.73 2.75 20.43
CA THR A 256 -15.05 3.18 20.93
C THR A 256 -15.51 4.49 20.28
N PRO A 257 -16.82 4.75 20.21
CA PRO A 257 -17.35 6.01 19.69
C PRO A 257 -16.83 7.25 20.43
N GLU A 258 -16.64 7.18 21.74
CA GLU A 258 -16.14 8.30 22.55
C GLU A 258 -14.70 8.64 22.16
N ARG A 259 -13.87 7.60 21.94
CA ARG A 259 -12.51 7.78 21.47
C ARG A 259 -12.46 8.32 20.04
N PHE A 260 -13.42 7.93 19.20
CA PHE A 260 -13.58 8.46 17.85
C PHE A 260 -13.92 9.96 17.88
N ILE A 261 -14.84 10.38 18.74
CA ILE A 261 -15.14 11.80 18.93
C ILE A 261 -13.88 12.55 19.37
N ALA A 262 -13.12 12.01 20.34
CA ALA A 262 -11.95 12.70 20.88
C ALA A 262 -10.76 12.79 19.91
N LEU A 263 -10.46 11.73 19.14
CA LEU A 263 -9.20 11.62 18.38
C LEU A 263 -9.37 11.29 16.89
N GLY A 264 -10.56 10.90 16.44
CA GLY A 264 -10.79 10.39 15.08
C GLY A 264 -10.35 11.37 14.00
N PHE A 265 -10.70 12.65 14.15
CA PHE A 265 -10.30 13.68 13.20
C PHE A 265 -8.79 13.93 13.21
N ILE A 266 -8.19 14.06 14.40
CA ILE A 266 -6.75 14.33 14.57
C ILE A 266 -5.92 13.19 13.96
N GLU A 267 -6.27 11.94 14.23
CA GLU A 267 -5.56 10.78 13.71
C GLU A 267 -5.58 10.74 12.18
N ARG A 268 -6.75 10.92 11.56
CA ARG A 268 -6.87 10.97 10.10
C ARG A 268 -6.10 12.14 9.50
N ALA A 269 -6.20 13.32 10.12
CA ALA A 269 -5.47 14.51 9.70
C ALA A 269 -3.96 14.25 9.72
N LEU A 270 -3.42 13.65 10.78
CA LEU A 270 -2.00 13.30 10.89
C LEU A 270 -1.55 12.32 9.79
N LEU A 271 -2.32 11.26 9.52
CA LEU A 271 -2.01 10.30 8.45
C LEU A 271 -2.02 10.97 7.06
N THR A 272 -3.01 11.83 6.82
CA THR A 272 -3.13 12.59 5.57
C THR A 272 -1.99 13.60 5.43
N GLN A 273 -1.62 14.32 6.49
CA GLN A 273 -0.49 15.25 6.51
C GLN A 273 0.85 14.53 6.34
N ALA A 274 1.02 13.33 6.89
CA ALA A 274 2.22 12.52 6.66
C ALA A 274 2.39 12.20 5.16
N CYS A 275 1.30 11.83 4.47
CA CYS A 275 1.32 11.61 3.01
C CYS A 275 1.67 12.88 2.24
N LEU A 276 1.02 14.02 2.57
CA LEU A 276 1.27 15.30 1.92
C LEU A 276 2.71 15.79 2.13
N ALA A 277 3.21 15.73 3.37
CA ALA A 277 4.55 16.16 3.74
C ALA A 277 5.62 15.27 3.09
N ALA A 278 5.43 13.95 3.08
CA ALA A 278 6.33 13.01 2.40
C ALA A 278 6.35 13.28 0.88
N GLY A 279 5.17 13.44 0.26
CA GLY A 279 5.05 13.79 -1.16
C GLY A 279 5.75 15.11 -1.50
N TRP A 280 5.51 16.14 -0.70
CA TRP A 280 6.16 17.45 -0.81
C TRP A 280 7.68 17.37 -0.68
N LEU A 281 8.19 16.63 0.30
CA LEU A 281 9.62 16.49 0.57
C LEU A 281 10.31 15.77 -0.60
N LEU A 282 9.75 14.66 -1.06
CA LEU A 282 10.31 13.88 -2.18
C LEU A 282 10.36 14.69 -3.47
N LEU A 283 9.32 15.49 -3.75
CA LEU A 283 9.29 16.37 -4.92
C LEU A 283 10.36 17.47 -4.90
N ARG A 284 10.84 17.86 -3.71
CA ARG A 284 11.84 18.92 -3.54
C ARG A 284 13.27 18.43 -3.39
N ARG A 285 13.48 17.26 -2.79
CA ARG A 285 14.80 16.83 -2.31
C ARG A 285 15.37 15.59 -3.02
N THR A 286 14.56 14.88 -3.81
CA THR A 286 14.96 13.56 -4.34
C THR A 286 14.62 13.41 -5.82
N SER A 287 15.25 12.45 -6.49
CA SER A 287 14.90 12.03 -7.86
C SER A 287 13.63 11.18 -7.94
N LEU A 288 13.02 10.83 -6.80
CA LEU A 288 11.83 9.97 -6.71
C LEU A 288 10.53 10.73 -6.96
N HIS A 289 10.50 11.54 -8.02
CA HIS A 289 9.36 12.42 -8.33
C HIS A 289 8.04 11.65 -8.52
N ALA A 290 8.08 10.45 -9.08
CA ALA A 290 6.88 9.63 -9.28
C ALA A 290 6.23 9.25 -7.94
N LEU A 291 7.03 8.78 -6.97
CA LEU A 291 6.57 8.47 -5.62
C LEU A 291 6.10 9.73 -4.90
N GLY A 292 6.83 10.84 -5.04
CA GLY A 292 6.43 12.13 -4.48
C GLY A 292 5.07 12.62 -4.98
N LYS A 293 4.82 12.51 -6.29
CA LYS A 293 3.50 12.82 -6.89
C LYS A 293 2.41 11.88 -6.39
N ALA A 294 2.69 10.57 -6.32
CA ALA A 294 1.74 9.58 -5.85
C ALA A 294 1.32 9.84 -4.39
N LEU A 295 2.27 10.11 -3.48
CA LEU A 295 1.99 10.41 -2.08
C LEU A 295 1.25 11.75 -1.90
N LEU A 296 1.62 12.77 -2.67
CA LEU A 296 0.92 14.06 -2.64
C LEU A 296 -0.53 13.90 -3.12
N LEU A 297 -0.74 13.19 -4.23
CA LEU A 297 -2.09 12.92 -4.76
C LEU A 297 -2.91 12.07 -3.79
N LEU A 298 -2.30 11.04 -3.18
CA LEU A 298 -2.94 10.23 -2.16
C LEU A 298 -3.35 11.09 -0.96
N GLY A 299 -2.49 11.99 -0.48
CA GLY A 299 -2.82 12.91 0.60
C GLY A 299 -3.99 13.85 0.25
N ILE A 300 -4.01 14.41 -0.95
CA ILE A 300 -5.13 15.26 -1.43
C ILE A 300 -6.42 14.44 -1.51
N ALA A 301 -6.36 13.27 -2.14
CA ALA A 301 -7.51 12.37 -2.29
C ALA A 301 -8.07 11.94 -0.93
N ARG A 302 -7.18 11.61 0.02
CA ARG A 302 -7.56 11.27 1.39
C ARG A 302 -8.25 12.45 2.09
N PHE A 303 -7.70 13.65 1.99
CA PHE A 303 -8.32 14.83 2.58
C PHE A 303 -9.73 15.02 2.04
N VAL A 304 -9.90 15.04 0.72
CA VAL A 304 -11.20 15.27 0.09
C VAL A 304 -12.18 14.17 0.46
N TRP A 305 -11.77 12.91 0.33
CA TRP A 305 -12.66 11.77 0.58
C TRP A 305 -13.04 11.64 2.06
N PHE A 306 -12.06 11.57 2.95
CA PHE A 306 -12.30 11.28 4.36
C PHE A 306 -12.71 12.52 5.16
N ASP A 307 -12.08 13.66 4.94
CA ASP A 307 -12.22 14.81 5.83
C ASP A 307 -13.25 15.84 5.33
N LEU A 308 -13.63 15.81 4.04
CA LEU A 308 -14.66 16.70 3.48
C LEU A 308 -15.97 15.98 3.13
N LEU A 309 -15.90 14.78 2.55
CA LEU A 309 -17.10 14.07 2.08
C LEU A 309 -17.67 13.11 3.13
N LEU A 310 -16.82 12.25 3.70
CA LEU A 310 -17.27 11.12 4.50
C LEU A 310 -17.41 11.44 5.99
N LEU A 311 -16.29 11.73 6.66
CA LEU A 311 -16.20 11.95 8.11
C LEU A 311 -15.96 13.44 8.42
N ASN A 312 -16.68 14.31 7.72
CA ASN A 312 -16.55 15.75 7.86
C ASN A 312 -16.90 16.19 9.29
N PRO A 313 -16.00 16.89 10.02
CA PRO A 313 -16.23 17.28 11.42
C PRO A 313 -17.40 18.25 11.60
N ALA A 314 -17.86 18.94 10.54
CA ALA A 314 -19.03 19.80 10.58
C ALA A 314 -20.37 19.02 10.59
N ILE A 315 -20.34 17.75 10.18
CA ILE A 315 -21.51 16.87 10.06
C ILE A 315 -21.45 15.77 11.12
N GLN A 316 -20.26 15.17 11.30
CA GLN A 316 -19.99 14.09 12.23
C GLN A 316 -19.28 14.63 13.47
N PRO A 317 -19.80 14.41 14.70
CA PRO A 317 -19.24 14.98 15.92
C PRO A 317 -17.83 14.44 16.18
N GLN A 318 -16.85 15.33 16.08
CA GLN A 318 -15.44 15.06 16.32
C GLN A 318 -14.77 16.32 16.86
N SER A 319 -13.93 16.15 17.89
CA SER A 319 -13.13 17.21 18.50
C SER A 319 -12.05 17.67 17.52
N VAL A 320 -11.97 18.98 17.31
CA VAL A 320 -10.92 19.61 16.50
C VAL A 320 -9.93 20.41 17.38
N GLY A 321 -10.10 20.41 18.69
CA GLY A 321 -9.36 21.24 19.64
C GLY A 321 -10.02 22.60 19.87
N GLY A 322 -9.94 23.11 21.10
CA GLY A 322 -10.61 24.37 21.50
C GLY A 322 -9.85 25.66 21.18
N ILE A 323 -8.59 25.59 20.74
CA ILE A 323 -7.76 26.79 20.53
C ILE A 323 -8.13 27.46 19.19
N PRO A 324 -8.56 28.73 19.17
CA PRO A 324 -8.87 29.45 17.93
C PRO A 324 -7.66 29.49 16.99
N LEU A 325 -7.89 29.35 15.68
CA LEU A 325 -6.88 29.29 14.60
C LEU A 325 -5.91 28.09 14.65
N LEU A 326 -5.68 27.51 15.82
CA LEU A 326 -4.81 26.35 16.04
C LEU A 326 -5.60 25.04 16.24
N ASN A 327 -6.90 25.05 15.95
CA ASN A 327 -7.69 23.84 15.88
C ASN A 327 -7.23 22.98 14.69
N ALA A 328 -7.33 21.67 14.85
CA ALA A 328 -6.92 20.67 13.88
C ALA A 328 -7.60 20.86 12.51
N ALA A 329 -8.87 21.24 12.44
CA ALA A 329 -9.57 21.42 11.17
C ALA A 329 -8.97 22.56 10.34
N THR A 330 -8.67 23.68 11.00
CA THR A 330 -8.02 24.84 10.39
C THR A 330 -6.57 24.52 10.01
N LEU A 331 -5.80 23.94 10.93
CA LEU A 331 -4.39 23.61 10.70
C LEU A 331 -4.23 22.58 9.58
N HIS A 332 -5.07 21.55 9.55
CA HIS A 332 -5.04 20.51 8.53
C HIS A 332 -5.20 21.10 7.12
N ALA A 333 -6.23 21.92 6.93
CA ALA A 333 -6.47 22.60 5.65
C ALA A 333 -5.39 23.63 5.32
N ALA A 334 -4.95 24.42 6.30
CA ALA A 334 -3.92 25.43 6.12
C ALA A 334 -2.55 24.82 5.74
N LEU A 335 -2.17 23.70 6.37
CA LEU A 335 -0.96 22.96 6.03
C LEU A 335 -1.05 22.36 4.63
N ALA A 336 -2.19 21.76 4.26
CA ALA A 336 -2.40 21.28 2.90
C ALA A 336 -2.23 22.40 1.86
N ALA A 337 -2.78 23.58 2.13
CA ALA A 337 -2.56 24.77 1.31
C ALA A 337 -1.08 25.18 1.27
N LEU A 338 -0.39 25.22 2.42
CA LEU A 338 1.02 25.57 2.53
C LEU A 338 1.92 24.67 1.68
N TRP A 339 1.73 23.35 1.79
CA TRP A 339 2.49 22.38 1.00
C TRP A 339 2.31 22.65 -0.50
N LEU A 340 1.10 22.94 -0.96
CA LEU A 340 0.83 23.20 -2.37
C LEU A 340 1.29 24.59 -2.84
N TRP A 341 1.14 25.63 -2.01
CA TRP A 341 1.59 26.99 -2.33
C TRP A 341 3.11 27.06 -2.50
N THR A 342 3.85 26.21 -1.80
CA THR A 342 5.31 26.17 -1.85
C THR A 342 5.84 25.33 -3.02
N LEU A 343 5.04 24.49 -3.67
CA LEU A 343 5.48 23.77 -4.88
C LEU A 343 5.62 24.70 -6.10
N PRO A 344 6.37 24.27 -7.15
CA PRO A 344 6.45 25.00 -8.40
C PRO A 344 5.05 25.37 -8.94
N PRO A 345 4.87 26.59 -9.46
CA PRO A 345 3.57 27.05 -9.94
C PRO A 345 3.06 26.18 -11.10
N GLY A 346 1.90 25.58 -10.91
CA GLY A 346 1.11 24.93 -11.96
C GLY A 346 -0.37 25.23 -11.75
N ARG A 347 -1.16 25.34 -12.83
CA ARG A 347 -2.58 25.73 -12.77
C ARG A 347 -3.38 24.88 -11.77
N THR A 348 -3.23 23.56 -11.82
CA THR A 348 -3.93 22.62 -10.93
C THR A 348 -3.43 22.73 -9.49
N THR A 349 -2.11 22.82 -9.27
CA THR A 349 -1.52 23.00 -7.94
C THR A 349 -1.97 24.30 -7.29
N ARG A 350 -2.03 25.41 -8.03
CA ARG A 350 -2.49 26.71 -7.54
C ARG A 350 -3.98 26.70 -7.22
N ALA A 351 -4.80 26.08 -8.08
CA ALA A 351 -6.23 25.91 -7.81
C ALA A 351 -6.47 25.06 -6.55
N ALA A 352 -5.74 23.95 -6.39
CA ALA A 352 -5.81 23.12 -5.18
C ALA A 352 -5.35 23.88 -3.93
N ALA A 353 -4.24 24.63 -4.02
CA ALA A 353 -3.74 25.44 -2.91
C ALA A 353 -4.74 26.53 -2.48
N ALA A 354 -5.38 27.19 -3.46
CA ALA A 354 -6.45 28.14 -3.22
C ALA A 354 -7.66 27.46 -2.57
N PHE A 355 -8.11 26.31 -3.09
CA PHE A 355 -9.19 25.52 -2.52
C PHE A 355 -8.95 25.19 -1.04
N PHE A 356 -7.79 24.64 -0.70
CA PHE A 356 -7.47 24.33 0.70
C PHE A 356 -7.35 25.57 1.60
N THR A 357 -6.96 26.71 1.04
CA THR A 357 -6.99 27.99 1.78
C THR A 357 -8.43 28.38 2.12
N LEU A 358 -9.36 28.23 1.17
CA LEU A 358 -10.78 28.50 1.40
C LEU A 358 -11.38 27.52 2.42
N VAL A 359 -11.01 26.23 2.36
CA VAL A 359 -11.42 25.23 3.36
C VAL A 359 -10.90 25.61 4.75
N ALA A 360 -9.64 26.07 4.88
CA ALA A 360 -9.09 26.50 6.15
C ALA A 360 -9.84 27.71 6.74
N VAL A 361 -10.20 28.66 5.89
CA VAL A 361 -10.98 29.84 6.27
C VAL A 361 -12.39 29.43 6.70
N ALA A 362 -13.03 28.53 5.95
CA ALA A 362 -14.34 28.01 6.32
C ALA A 362 -14.29 27.27 7.67
N ALA A 363 -13.29 26.40 7.87
CA ALA A 363 -13.08 25.71 9.14
C ALA A 363 -12.83 26.69 10.31
N THR A 364 -12.10 27.78 10.06
CA THR A 364 -11.83 28.82 11.06
C THR A 364 -13.12 29.52 11.48
N VAL A 365 -13.94 29.96 10.53
CA VAL A 365 -15.23 30.61 10.81
C VAL A 365 -16.17 29.65 11.53
N ARG A 366 -16.22 28.39 11.08
CA ARG A 366 -17.05 27.35 11.71
C ARG A 366 -16.64 27.10 13.15
N HIS A 367 -15.34 26.99 13.41
CA HIS A 367 -14.77 26.82 14.75
C HIS A 367 -15.03 28.03 15.64
N ALA A 368 -14.92 29.25 15.10
CA ALA A 368 -15.25 30.46 15.86
C ALA A 368 -16.73 30.51 16.29
N ALA A 369 -17.63 29.91 15.52
CA ALA A 369 -19.06 29.84 15.84
C ALA A 369 -19.44 28.69 16.78
N HIS A 370 -18.76 27.53 16.70
CA HIS A 370 -19.18 26.30 17.40
C HIS A 370 -18.20 25.84 18.49
N GLY A 371 -16.95 26.28 18.47
CA GLY A 371 -15.89 25.80 19.36
C GLY A 371 -15.34 24.44 18.93
N ASP A 372 -15.07 23.56 19.92
CA ASP A 372 -14.36 22.29 19.71
C ASP A 372 -15.10 21.28 18.82
N LEU A 373 -16.43 21.22 18.91
CA LEU A 373 -17.27 20.36 18.09
C LEU A 373 -17.95 21.22 17.02
N LEU A 374 -17.67 20.96 15.74
CA LEU A 374 -18.14 21.81 14.63
C LEU A 374 -19.57 21.50 14.16
N THR A 375 -20.26 20.57 14.83
CA THR A 375 -21.63 20.15 14.49
C THR A 375 -22.67 21.13 15.01
N GLY A 376 -23.69 21.44 14.20
CA GLY A 376 -24.79 22.33 14.59
C GLY A 376 -25.40 23.08 13.41
N PRO A 377 -26.51 23.80 13.60
CA PRO A 377 -27.08 24.66 12.57
C PRO A 377 -26.18 25.87 12.29
N ILE A 378 -26.20 26.38 11.06
CA ILE A 378 -25.46 27.61 10.70
C ILE A 378 -26.15 28.81 11.34
N THR A 379 -25.39 29.61 12.09
CA THR A 379 -25.91 30.83 12.73
C THR A 379 -25.78 32.05 11.82
N THR A 380 -26.56 33.12 12.08
CA THR A 380 -26.47 34.37 11.32
C THR A 380 -25.07 35.01 11.44
N ALA A 381 -24.48 34.99 12.63
CA ALA A 381 -23.14 35.52 12.86
C ALA A 381 -22.08 34.73 12.08
N GLU A 382 -22.20 33.39 12.03
CA GLU A 382 -21.33 32.53 11.23
C GLU A 382 -21.46 32.82 9.73
N ASN A 383 -22.69 32.96 9.22
CA ASN A 383 -22.92 33.25 7.81
C ASN A 383 -22.28 34.59 7.37
N THR A 384 -22.40 35.63 8.20
CA THR A 384 -21.72 36.91 7.98
C THR A 384 -20.20 36.77 8.11
N GLY A 385 -19.74 35.93 9.06
CA GLY A 385 -18.34 35.59 9.25
C GLY A 385 -17.68 34.98 8.01
N TYR A 386 -18.38 34.10 7.29
CA TYR A 386 -17.89 33.54 6.03
C TYR A 386 -17.65 34.64 4.99
N SER A 387 -18.59 35.57 4.81
CA SER A 387 -18.44 36.70 3.88
C SER A 387 -17.25 37.57 4.23
N ALA A 388 -17.14 37.96 5.51
CA ALA A 388 -16.08 38.84 5.98
C ALA A 388 -14.69 38.19 5.82
N ALA A 389 -14.57 36.91 6.18
CA ALA A 389 -13.30 36.20 6.08
C ALA A 389 -12.88 35.98 4.61
N LEU A 390 -13.81 35.59 3.73
CA LEU A 390 -13.53 35.42 2.31
C LEU A 390 -13.18 36.76 1.63
N LEU A 391 -13.83 37.86 2.03
CA LEU A 391 -13.46 39.20 1.57
C LEU A 391 -12.01 39.52 1.97
N GLY A 392 -11.64 39.27 3.23
CA GLY A 392 -10.27 39.45 3.71
C GLY A 392 -9.24 38.66 2.89
N VAL A 393 -9.52 37.39 2.58
CA VAL A 393 -8.65 36.55 1.73
C VAL A 393 -8.56 37.11 0.31
N SER A 394 -9.67 37.56 -0.27
CA SER A 394 -9.69 38.13 -1.62
C SER A 394 -8.83 39.38 -1.74
N LEU A 395 -8.93 40.29 -0.76
CA LEU A 395 -8.14 41.50 -0.69
C LEU A 395 -6.66 41.18 -0.46
N PHE A 396 -6.35 40.22 0.40
CA PHE A 396 -4.98 39.78 0.65
C PHE A 396 -4.34 39.19 -0.62
N TRP A 397 -5.03 38.30 -1.33
CA TRP A 397 -4.54 37.74 -2.59
C TRP A 397 -4.37 38.79 -3.68
N LEU A 398 -5.29 39.76 -3.77
CA LEU A 398 -5.19 40.87 -4.73
C LEU A 398 -3.99 41.77 -4.41
N TRP A 399 -3.86 42.20 -3.15
CA TRP A 399 -2.73 43.02 -2.68
C TRP A 399 -1.40 42.33 -2.97
N ARG A 400 -1.26 41.06 -2.57
CA ARG A 400 -0.05 40.27 -2.81
C ARG A 400 0.18 40.05 -4.31
N GLY A 401 -0.87 39.81 -5.10
CA GLY A 401 -0.79 39.65 -6.56
C GLY A 401 -0.30 40.90 -7.28
N ILE A 402 -0.60 42.09 -6.74
CA ILE A 402 -0.10 43.37 -7.23
C ILE A 402 1.35 43.59 -6.78
N THR A 403 1.63 43.55 -5.46
CA THR A 403 2.95 43.90 -4.90
C THR A 403 4.08 42.97 -5.33
N ALA A 404 3.79 41.68 -5.47
CA ALA A 404 4.78 40.69 -5.89
C ALA A 404 4.61 40.27 -7.37
N ALA A 405 3.88 41.06 -8.17
CA ALA A 405 3.68 40.87 -9.60
C ALA A 405 3.27 39.44 -10.03
N LYS A 406 2.47 38.74 -9.20
CA LYS A 406 1.99 37.39 -9.53
C LYS A 406 0.58 37.44 -10.11
N HIS A 407 0.50 37.21 -11.42
CA HIS A 407 -0.74 37.18 -12.18
C HIS A 407 -1.78 36.22 -11.57
N ASP A 408 -1.38 34.99 -11.24
CA ASP A 408 -2.29 33.96 -10.70
C ASP A 408 -3.02 34.40 -9.42
N LEU A 409 -2.31 35.05 -8.49
CA LEU A 409 -2.91 35.53 -7.23
C LEU A 409 -3.83 36.73 -7.46
N ARG A 410 -3.50 37.59 -8.42
CA ARG A 410 -4.35 38.73 -8.79
C ARG A 410 -5.68 38.25 -9.36
N VAL A 411 -5.63 37.28 -10.28
CA VAL A 411 -6.83 36.69 -10.88
C VAL A 411 -7.65 35.93 -9.84
N ALA A 412 -7.01 35.11 -9.00
CA ALA A 412 -7.71 34.39 -7.93
C ALA A 412 -8.38 35.35 -6.93
N GLY A 413 -7.68 36.42 -6.54
CA GLY A 413 -8.22 37.47 -5.66
C GLY A 413 -9.42 38.19 -6.29
N LEU A 414 -9.34 38.56 -7.57
CA LEU A 414 -10.42 39.23 -8.28
C LEU A 414 -11.66 38.33 -8.45
N ILE A 415 -11.46 37.05 -8.80
CA ILE A 415 -12.53 36.06 -8.89
C ILE A 415 -13.21 35.90 -7.52
N LEU A 416 -12.41 35.69 -6.46
CA LEU A 416 -12.96 35.52 -5.12
C LEU A 416 -13.69 36.77 -4.63
N LEU A 417 -13.13 37.96 -4.86
CA LEU A 417 -13.77 39.23 -4.53
C LEU A 417 -15.15 39.33 -5.21
N THR A 418 -15.20 39.03 -6.50
CA THR A 418 -16.44 39.05 -7.29
C THR A 418 -17.48 38.09 -6.71
N LEU A 419 -17.08 36.85 -6.41
CA LEU A 419 -17.97 35.84 -5.81
C LEU A 419 -18.50 36.27 -4.44
N VAL A 420 -17.64 36.83 -3.59
CA VAL A 420 -18.01 37.32 -2.25
C VAL A 420 -18.96 38.50 -2.35
N THR A 421 -18.69 39.46 -3.24
CA THR A 421 -19.59 40.58 -3.52
C THR A 421 -20.98 40.07 -3.93
N PHE A 422 -21.05 39.12 -4.88
CA PHE A 422 -22.33 38.51 -5.24
C PHE A 422 -23.01 37.83 -4.05
N LYS A 423 -22.29 37.06 -3.23
CA LYS A 423 -22.86 36.41 -2.04
C LYS A 423 -23.43 37.41 -1.05
N VAL A 424 -22.68 38.47 -0.74
CA VAL A 424 -23.10 39.51 0.22
C VAL A 424 -24.37 40.21 -0.27
N PHE A 425 -24.46 40.57 -1.55
CA PHE A 425 -25.63 41.29 -2.07
C PHE A 425 -26.82 40.41 -2.41
N LEU A 426 -26.60 39.20 -2.96
CA LEU A 426 -27.70 38.32 -3.37
C LEU A 426 -28.24 37.46 -2.23
N ILE A 427 -27.40 37.07 -1.28
CA ILE A 427 -27.79 36.17 -0.18
C ILE A 427 -27.92 36.97 1.12
N ASP A 428 -26.88 37.67 1.55
CA ASP A 428 -26.89 38.31 2.88
C ASP A 428 -27.83 39.52 2.91
N ALA A 429 -27.80 40.40 1.89
CA ALA A 429 -28.70 41.54 1.82
C ALA A 429 -30.15 41.15 1.50
N ALA A 430 -30.36 40.01 0.83
CA ALA A 430 -31.69 39.45 0.61
C ALA A 430 -32.29 38.83 1.89
N ALA A 431 -31.47 38.50 2.89
CA ALA A 431 -31.95 38.06 4.20
C ALA A 431 -32.36 39.23 5.12
N LEU A 432 -32.05 40.48 4.75
CA LEU A 432 -32.48 41.68 5.49
C LEU A 432 -33.95 42.01 5.17
N ASP A 433 -34.71 42.45 6.16
CA ASP A 433 -36.10 42.87 5.99
C ASP A 433 -36.26 44.36 5.64
N GLY A 434 -37.35 44.68 4.91
CA GLY A 434 -37.82 46.05 4.68
C GLY A 434 -36.83 46.97 3.94
N VAL A 435 -36.51 48.11 4.55
CA VAL A 435 -35.77 49.23 3.94
C VAL A 435 -34.28 48.91 3.71
N LEU A 436 -33.66 48.10 4.58
CA LEU A 436 -32.24 47.77 4.49
C LEU A 436 -31.89 46.95 3.25
N ARG A 437 -32.82 46.09 2.79
CA ARG A 437 -32.68 45.35 1.53
C ARG A 437 -32.67 46.30 0.33
N ILE A 438 -33.63 47.24 0.29
CA ILE A 438 -33.76 48.21 -0.79
C ILE A 438 -32.53 49.12 -0.85
N LEU A 439 -32.09 49.64 0.30
CA LEU A 439 -30.89 50.50 0.38
C LEU A 439 -29.62 49.75 -0.03
N SER A 440 -29.49 48.47 0.32
CA SER A 440 -28.31 47.66 -0.08
C SER A 440 -28.25 47.44 -1.59
N PHE A 441 -29.38 47.15 -2.25
CA PHE A 441 -29.44 47.00 -3.70
C PHE A 441 -29.28 48.34 -4.44
N LEU A 442 -29.86 49.41 -3.92
CA LEU A 442 -29.68 50.76 -4.46
C LEU A 442 -28.21 51.19 -4.37
N GLY A 443 -27.57 50.97 -3.21
CA GLY A 443 -26.15 51.23 -3.00
C GLY A 443 -25.26 50.45 -3.96
N LEU A 444 -25.54 49.17 -4.20
CA LEU A 444 -24.85 48.37 -5.21
C LEU A 444 -25.03 48.95 -6.62
N GLY A 445 -26.26 49.31 -6.99
CA GLY A 445 -26.56 49.92 -8.29
C GLY A 445 -25.76 51.22 -8.51
N ILE A 446 -25.75 52.10 -7.51
CA ILE A 446 -24.96 53.35 -7.54
C ILE A 446 -23.47 53.06 -7.65
N ALA A 447 -22.94 52.09 -6.88
CA ALA A 447 -21.53 51.73 -6.92
C ALA A 447 -21.11 51.19 -8.31
N LEU A 448 -21.93 50.34 -8.94
CA LEU A 448 -21.67 49.82 -10.28
C LEU A 448 -21.69 50.94 -11.34
N ILE A 449 -22.65 51.88 -11.25
CA ILE A 449 -22.70 53.05 -12.13
C ILE A 449 -21.45 53.91 -11.96
N ALA A 450 -21.04 54.19 -10.72
CA ALA A 450 -19.85 54.98 -10.42
C ALA A 450 -18.56 54.34 -10.93
N ILE A 451 -18.41 53.01 -10.76
CA ILE A 451 -17.26 52.25 -11.27
C ILE A 451 -17.26 52.24 -12.80
N GLY A 452 -18.41 52.02 -13.45
CA GLY A 452 -18.54 52.06 -14.90
C GLY A 452 -18.20 53.44 -15.48
N TRP A 453 -18.63 54.50 -14.81
CA TRP A 453 -18.26 55.88 -15.16
C TRP A 453 -16.76 56.13 -14.98
N ALA A 454 -16.17 55.74 -13.85
CA ALA A 454 -14.75 55.93 -13.58
C ALA A 454 -13.86 55.16 -14.57
N TYR A 455 -14.22 53.91 -14.89
CA TYR A 455 -13.51 53.11 -15.88
C TYR A 455 -13.50 53.78 -17.26
N ASN A 456 -14.66 54.25 -17.74
CA ASN A 456 -14.77 54.98 -19.00
C ASN A 456 -14.00 56.31 -18.97
N ARG A 457 -13.98 57.01 -17.83
CA ARG A 457 -13.35 58.32 -17.68
C ARG A 457 -11.82 58.25 -17.68
N PHE A 458 -11.24 57.22 -17.07
CA PHE A 458 -9.80 57.11 -16.81
C PHE A 458 -9.07 56.10 -17.70
N LEU A 459 -9.71 55.01 -18.14
CA LEU A 459 -9.09 54.02 -19.04
C LEU A 459 -9.59 54.10 -20.48
N GLY A 460 -10.81 54.60 -20.71
CA GLY A 460 -11.40 54.73 -22.05
C GLY A 460 -10.73 55.77 -22.98
N LYS A 461 -9.71 56.49 -22.52
CA LYS A 461 -9.04 57.57 -23.29
C LYS A 461 -7.62 57.23 -23.79
N SER A 462 -7.12 56.00 -23.58
CA SER A 462 -5.77 55.60 -24.03
C SER A 462 -5.72 54.80 -25.34
N THR A 463 -6.76 54.85 -26.18
CA THR A 463 -6.73 54.33 -27.57
C THR A 463 -7.23 55.37 -28.57
N ALA A 464 -6.67 56.58 -28.45
CA ALA A 464 -6.76 57.61 -29.48
C ALA A 464 -5.50 58.49 -29.41
N ALA A 465 -4.36 57.91 -29.78
CA ALA A 465 -3.17 58.62 -30.26
C ALA A 465 -2.35 57.64 -31.11
#